data_AF-A0A8C7A6G3-F1
#
_entry.id   AF-A0A8C7A6G3-F1
#
_cell.length_a   1.000
_cell.length_b   1.000
_cell.length_c   1.000
_cell.angle_alpha   90.00
_cell.angle_beta   90.00
_cell.angle_gamma   90.00
#
_symmetry.space_group_name_H-M   'P 1'
#
loop_
_entity.id
_entity.type
_entity.pdbx_description
1 polymer ?
#
loop_
_entity_poly.entity_id
_entity_poly.type
_entity_poly.pdbx_seq_one_letter_code
_entity_poly.pdbx_strand_id
1 'polypeptide(L)'
;MASSTAVPVGFHYETKYVVLSYLGLLSQEKPQEHPPPPLTVQHALEKEALEKIKIEIEEELKHLDEEILEAFTSTGFDCHTSPVFSPANPESSIEDCLAHLGEKVSQELKEHLHKALQSISYFCLHCSYYKLRILFYSCSFVSFGNFQC
;
A
#
# COMPACT_ATOMS: atom_id res chain seq x y z
N MET A 1 -8.35 29.70 -9.12
CA MET A 1 -8.25 28.92 -10.37
C MET A 1 -7.91 27.49 -9.99
N ALA A 2 -8.80 26.53 -10.25
CA ALA A 2 -8.44 25.12 -10.10
C ALA A 2 -7.55 24.76 -11.29
N SER A 3 -6.25 24.60 -11.06
CA SER A 3 -5.33 24.12 -12.09
C SER A 3 -5.70 22.65 -12.34
N SER A 4 -6.36 22.37 -13.47
CA SER A 4 -6.45 21.00 -13.97
C SER A 4 -5.02 20.58 -14.32
N THR A 5 -4.36 19.85 -13.42
CA THR A 5 -3.04 19.29 -13.68
C THR A 5 -3.23 18.19 -14.71
N ALA A 6 -3.01 18.50 -15.99
CA ALA A 6 -2.92 17.48 -17.02
C ALA A 6 -1.84 16.47 -16.59
N VAL A 7 -2.19 15.19 -16.67
CA VAL A 7 -1.26 14.11 -16.33
C VAL A 7 -0.08 14.19 -17.29
N PRO A 8 1.18 14.14 -16.81
CA PRO A 8 2.35 14.12 -17.68
C PRO A 8 2.27 12.98 -18.68
N VAL A 9 2.70 13.22 -19.93
CA VAL A 9 2.70 12.19 -20.99
C VAL A 9 3.46 10.93 -20.55
N GLY A 10 4.57 11.10 -19.83
CA GLY A 10 5.38 10.01 -19.29
C GLY A 10 4.65 9.08 -18.33
N PHE A 11 3.61 9.56 -17.64
CA PHE A 11 2.89 8.80 -16.62
C PHE A 11 2.25 7.52 -17.19
N HIS A 12 1.79 7.56 -18.44
CA HIS A 12 1.22 6.39 -19.10
C HIS A 12 2.26 5.27 -19.24
N TYR A 13 3.44 5.60 -19.76
CA TYR A 13 4.53 4.65 -19.98
C TYR A 13 5.10 4.13 -18.66
N GLU A 14 5.31 5.03 -17.69
CA GLU A 14 5.76 4.68 -16.34
C GLU A 14 4.80 3.71 -15.65
N THR A 15 3.50 4.00 -15.70
CA THR A 15 2.48 3.14 -15.08
C THR A 15 2.42 1.78 -15.77
N LYS A 16 2.42 1.74 -17.11
CA LYS A 16 2.38 0.48 -17.87
C LYS A 16 3.61 -0.37 -17.56
N TYR A 17 4.80 0.22 -17.51
CA TYR A 17 6.04 -0.47 -17.15
C TYR A 17 6.00 -1.08 -15.74
N VAL A 18 5.58 -0.30 -14.73
CA VAL A 18 5.50 -0.77 -13.34
C VAL A 18 4.54 -1.93 -13.20
N VAL A 19 3.35 -1.84 -13.81
CA VAL A 19 2.33 -2.90 -13.76
C VAL A 19 2.84 -4.18 -14.43
N LEU A 20 3.39 -4.08 -15.64
CA LEU A 20 3.93 -5.24 -16.35
C LEU A 20 5.10 -5.88 -15.61
N SER A 21 6.02 -5.07 -15.08
CA SER A 21 7.17 -5.57 -14.31
C SER A 21 6.72 -6.29 -13.05
N TYR A 22 5.75 -5.73 -12.31
CA TYR A 22 5.19 -6.37 -11.12
C TYR A 22 4.50 -7.71 -11.44
N LEU A 23 3.68 -7.76 -12.50
CA LEU A 23 3.04 -9.00 -12.95
C LEU A 23 4.07 -10.04 -13.38
N GLY A 24 5.18 -9.62 -14.00
CA GLY A 24 6.29 -10.48 -14.37
C GLY A 24 6.98 -11.13 -13.17
N LEU A 25 7.13 -10.39 -12.06
CA LEU A 25 7.66 -10.93 -10.80
C LEU A 25 6.73 -11.98 -10.20
N LEU A 26 5.41 -11.69 -10.15
CA LEU A 26 4.41 -12.65 -9.65
C LEU A 26 4.36 -13.93 -10.49
N SER A 27 4.63 -13.83 -11.79
CA SER A 27 4.71 -14.99 -12.69
C SER A 27 5.94 -15.88 -12.42
N GLN A 28 6.99 -15.33 -11.80
CA GLN A 28 8.21 -16.07 -11.44
C GLN A 28 8.18 -16.69 -10.04
N GLU A 29 7.31 -16.21 -9.14
CA GLU A 29 7.16 -16.74 -7.79
C GLU A 29 6.73 -18.21 -7.85
N LYS A 30 7.70 -19.10 -7.63
CA LYS A 30 7.49 -20.55 -7.66
C LYS A 30 6.55 -20.93 -6.50
N PRO A 31 5.58 -21.83 -6.70
CA PRO A 31 4.83 -22.41 -5.58
C PRO A 31 5.82 -22.98 -4.55
N GLN A 32 5.66 -22.59 -3.29
CA GLN A 32 6.53 -22.93 -2.17
C GLN A 32 7.00 -24.40 -2.18
N GLU A 33 8.24 -24.57 -1.71
CA GLU A 33 8.94 -25.82 -1.42
C GLU A 33 8.23 -26.63 -0.31
N HIS A 34 7.04 -27.15 -0.61
CA HIS A 34 6.35 -28.15 0.18
C HIS A 34 6.17 -29.41 -0.68
N PRO A 35 6.39 -30.62 -0.13
CA PRO A 35 6.37 -31.84 -0.93
C PRO A 35 4.98 -31.98 -1.59
N PRO A 36 4.92 -32.13 -2.93
CA PRO A 36 3.66 -32.06 -3.65
C PRO A 36 2.75 -33.25 -3.28
N PRO A 37 1.47 -33.04 -2.97
CA PRO A 37 0.46 -34.09 -3.10
C PRO A 37 0.32 -34.48 -4.58
N PRO A 38 -0.22 -35.68 -4.91
CA PRO A 38 -0.13 -36.25 -6.25
C PRO A 38 -0.67 -35.30 -7.32
N LEU A 39 0.12 -35.18 -8.40
CA LEU A 39 -0.11 -34.41 -9.62
C LEU A 39 -1.59 -34.40 -10.02
N THR A 40 -2.29 -33.32 -9.69
CA THR A 40 -3.65 -33.08 -10.14
C THR A 40 -3.57 -32.31 -11.46
N VAL A 41 -4.41 -32.68 -12.45
CA VAL A 41 -4.52 -32.03 -13.78
C VAL A 41 -4.61 -30.50 -13.68
N GLN A 42 -5.20 -30.01 -12.58
CA GLN A 42 -5.29 -28.60 -12.22
C GLN A 42 -3.94 -27.89 -12.12
N HIS A 43 -2.92 -28.51 -11.51
CA HIS A 43 -1.59 -27.93 -11.34
C HIS A 43 -0.81 -27.83 -12.67
N ALA A 44 -1.11 -28.72 -13.63
CA ALA A 44 -0.52 -28.65 -14.96
C ALA A 44 -1.14 -27.50 -15.79
N LEU A 45 -2.47 -27.33 -15.69
CA LEU A 45 -3.20 -26.24 -16.33
C LEU A 45 -2.76 -24.86 -15.78
N GLU A 46 -2.62 -24.75 -14.45
CA GLU A 46 -2.16 -23.51 -13.81
C GLU A 46 -0.74 -23.14 -14.21
N LYS A 47 0.15 -24.13 -14.35
CA LYS A 47 1.50 -23.92 -14.85
C LYS A 47 1.52 -23.44 -16.30
N GLU A 48 0.72 -24.06 -17.17
CA GLU A 48 0.59 -23.64 -18.58
C GLU A 48 0.02 -22.22 -18.70
N ALA A 49 -0.99 -21.89 -17.90
CA ALA A 49 -1.55 -20.54 -17.85
C ALA A 49 -0.53 -19.51 -17.35
N LEU A 50 0.27 -19.85 -16.33
CA LEU A 50 1.32 -18.99 -15.81
C LEU A 50 2.42 -18.73 -16.86
N GLU A 51 2.79 -19.75 -17.62
CA GLU A 51 3.79 -19.68 -18.67
C GLU A 51 3.29 -18.84 -19.86
N LYS A 52 2.01 -18.97 -20.22
CA LYS A 52 1.36 -18.10 -21.21
C LYS A 52 1.33 -16.64 -20.78
N ILE A 53 0.95 -16.37 -19.52
CA ILE A 53 0.94 -15.01 -18.96
C ILE A 53 2.35 -14.41 -18.97
N LYS A 54 3.38 -15.20 -18.65
CA LYS A 54 4.77 -14.76 -18.71
C LYS A 54 5.15 -14.28 -20.12
N ILE A 55 4.83 -15.08 -21.14
CA ILE A 55 5.13 -14.74 -22.54
C ILE A 55 4.42 -13.44 -22.94
N GLU A 56 3.13 -13.31 -22.62
CA GLU A 56 2.36 -12.08 -22.91
C GLU A 56 2.96 -10.85 -22.22
N ILE A 57 3.42 -10.97 -20.97
CA ILE A 57 4.09 -9.86 -20.26
C ILE A 57 5.40 -9.47 -20.94
N GLU A 58 6.23 -10.45 -21.35
CA GLU A 58 7.49 -10.17 -22.06
C GLU A 58 7.25 -9.51 -23.43
N GLU A 59 6.20 -9.89 -24.14
CA GLU A 59 5.78 -9.28 -25.40
C GLU A 59 5.29 -7.84 -25.20
N GLU A 60 4.42 -7.60 -24.21
CA GLU A 60 3.91 -6.27 -23.89
C GLU A 60 5.02 -5.32 -23.40
N LEU A 61 6.03 -5.83 -22.68
CA LEU A 61 7.20 -5.04 -22.27
C LEU A 61 8.03 -4.61 -23.49
N LYS A 62 8.25 -5.49 -24.47
CA LYS A 62 8.94 -5.13 -25.72
C LYS A 62 8.16 -4.11 -26.53
N HIS A 63 6.84 -4.30 -26.63
CA HIS A 63 5.98 -3.34 -27.31
C HIS A 63 6.03 -1.97 -26.63
N LEU A 64 6.04 -1.95 -25.30
CA LEU A 64 6.18 -0.71 -24.54
C LEU A 64 7.51 0.02 -24.83
N ASP A 65 8.62 -0.70 -24.99
CA ASP A 65 9.89 -0.09 -25.38
C ASP A 65 9.80 0.58 -26.77
N GLU A 66 9.14 -0.07 -27.73
CA GLU A 66 8.88 0.51 -29.06
C GLU A 66 8.00 1.77 -28.98
N GLU A 67 6.91 1.73 -28.18
CA GLU A 67 6.03 2.87 -27.94
C GLU A 67 6.78 4.06 -27.33
N ILE A 68 7.69 3.81 -26.38
CA ILE A 68 8.50 4.86 -25.73
C ILE A 68 9.47 5.49 -26.73
N LEU A 69 10.11 4.70 -27.58
CA LEU A 69 11.01 5.20 -28.63
C LEU A 69 10.27 6.09 -29.64
N GLU A 70 9.06 5.71 -30.03
CA GLU A 70 8.21 6.55 -30.89
C GLU A 70 7.75 7.82 -30.16
N ALA A 71 7.38 7.70 -28.88
CA ALA A 71 6.99 8.82 -28.04
C ALA A 71 8.09 9.87 -27.87
N PHE A 72 9.37 9.46 -27.80
CA PHE A 72 10.49 10.39 -27.76
C PHE A 72 10.50 11.29 -29.00
N THR A 73 10.30 10.73 -30.19
CA THR A 73 10.31 11.50 -31.45
C THR A 73 9.11 12.42 -31.60
N SER A 74 7.95 12.05 -31.04
CA SER A 74 6.69 12.76 -31.23
C SER A 74 6.37 13.76 -30.11
N THR A 75 6.65 13.39 -28.86
CA THR A 75 6.30 14.15 -27.65
C THR A 75 7.51 14.68 -26.88
N GLY A 76 8.73 14.23 -27.22
CA GLY A 76 9.94 14.58 -26.49
C GLY A 76 10.08 13.90 -25.12
N PHE A 77 9.27 12.88 -24.84
CA PHE A 77 9.38 12.10 -23.61
C PHE A 77 10.68 11.29 -23.61
N ASP A 78 11.61 11.63 -22.70
CA ASP A 78 12.87 10.94 -22.50
C ASP A 78 12.80 10.04 -21.27
N CYS A 79 12.76 8.72 -21.49
CA CYS A 79 12.72 7.73 -20.42
C CYS A 79 13.98 7.80 -19.52
N HIS A 80 15.11 8.29 -20.00
CA HIS A 80 16.33 8.42 -19.21
C HIS A 80 16.26 9.50 -18.13
N THR A 81 15.29 10.41 -18.23
CA THR A 81 15.01 11.41 -17.19
C THR A 81 13.99 10.92 -16.17
N SER A 82 13.29 9.82 -16.46
CA SER A 82 12.26 9.29 -15.59
C SER A 82 12.89 8.50 -14.43
N PRO A 83 12.46 8.73 -13.19
CA PRO A 83 12.94 7.99 -12.03
C PRO A 83 12.51 6.51 -12.05
N VAL A 84 11.50 6.15 -12.86
CA VAL A 84 11.00 4.78 -12.99
C VAL A 84 11.92 3.96 -13.89
N PHE A 85 12.35 4.51 -15.02
CA PHE A 85 13.21 3.82 -15.99
C PHE A 85 14.71 4.01 -15.69
N SER A 86 15.09 5.14 -15.08
CA SER A 86 16.46 5.48 -14.72
C SER A 86 16.53 5.97 -13.27
N PRO A 87 16.36 5.05 -12.30
CA PRO A 87 16.45 5.40 -10.89
C PRO A 87 17.83 5.97 -10.56
N ALA A 88 17.87 7.06 -9.79
CA ALA A 88 19.10 7.79 -9.47
C ALA A 88 20.13 6.97 -8.67
N ASN A 89 19.70 5.87 -8.05
CA ASN A 89 20.57 4.96 -7.34
C ASN A 89 20.10 3.51 -7.55
N PRO A 90 20.64 2.77 -8.53
CA PRO A 90 20.25 1.38 -8.80
C PRO A 90 20.65 0.41 -7.69
N GLU A 91 21.60 0.80 -6.82
CA GLU A 91 22.06 0.00 -5.67
C GLU A 91 21.19 0.21 -4.42
N SER A 92 20.34 1.25 -4.42
CA SER A 92 19.34 1.47 -3.37
C SER A 92 18.12 0.62 -3.71
N SER A 93 17.91 -0.45 -2.95
CA SER A 93 16.71 -1.27 -3.13
C SER A 93 15.45 -0.44 -2.78
N ILE A 94 14.31 -0.78 -3.40
CA ILE A 94 13.01 -0.13 -3.12
C ILE A 94 12.66 -0.30 -1.64
N GLU A 95 13.00 -1.46 -1.09
CA GLU A 95 12.83 -1.82 0.32
C GLU A 95 13.60 -0.86 1.24
N ASP A 96 14.83 -0.48 0.90
CA ASP A 96 15.63 0.49 1.68
C ASP A 96 15.01 1.89 1.64
N CYS A 97 14.51 2.32 0.47
CA CYS A 97 13.78 3.58 0.34
C CYS A 97 12.49 3.59 1.18
N LEU A 98 11.72 2.51 1.15
CA LEU A 98 10.49 2.36 1.93
C LEU A 98 10.78 2.29 3.42
N ALA A 99 11.85 1.60 3.83
CA ALA A 99 12.28 1.54 5.22
C ALA A 99 12.67 2.92 5.74
N HIS A 100 13.46 3.69 4.97
CA HIS A 100 13.84 5.05 5.34
C HIS A 100 12.64 5.99 5.43
N LEU A 101 11.73 5.92 4.46
CA LEU A 101 10.48 6.71 4.49
C LEU A 101 9.63 6.32 5.70
N GLY A 102 9.49 5.03 5.99
CA GLY A 102 8.76 4.52 7.14
C GLY A 102 9.33 5.00 8.47
N GLU A 103 10.65 4.96 8.64
CA GLU A 103 11.34 5.48 9.82
C GLU A 103 11.11 6.99 9.98
N LYS A 104 11.25 7.76 8.91
CA LYS A 104 11.02 9.21 8.92
C LYS A 104 9.58 9.54 9.32
N VAL A 105 8.58 8.90 8.69
CA VAL A 105 7.16 9.09 9.01
C VAL A 105 6.86 8.69 10.46
N SER A 106 7.43 7.59 10.93
CA SER A 106 7.31 7.14 12.31
C SER A 106 7.82 8.19 13.30
N GLN A 107 9.00 8.77 13.04
CA GLN A 107 9.58 9.82 13.87
C GLN A 107 8.74 11.09 13.88
N GLU A 108 8.29 11.56 12.71
CA GLU A 108 7.47 12.77 12.57
C GLU A 108 6.11 12.62 13.29
N LEU A 109 5.52 11.43 13.24
CA LEU A 109 4.20 11.19 13.83
C LEU A 109 4.25 10.78 15.30
N LYS A 110 5.42 10.39 15.83
CA LYS A 110 5.61 9.86 17.18
C LYS A 110 4.98 10.72 18.27
N GLU A 111 5.27 12.02 18.27
CA GLU A 111 4.76 12.94 19.29
C GLU A 111 3.26 13.19 19.16
N HIS A 112 2.77 13.27 17.93
CA HIS A 112 1.34 13.45 17.64
C HIS A 112 0.55 12.25 18.11
N LEU A 113 1.03 11.04 17.80
CA LEU A 113 0.43 9.80 18.24
C LEU A 113 0.47 9.66 19.76
N HIS A 114 1.57 10.02 20.41
CA HIS A 114 1.70 9.99 21.86
C HIS A 114 0.73 10.97 22.54
N LYS A 115 0.59 12.19 22.03
CA LYS A 115 -0.39 13.18 22.53
C LYS A 115 -1.83 12.69 22.34
N ALA A 116 -2.15 12.12 21.19
CA ALA A 116 -3.46 11.55 20.92
C ALA A 116 -3.77 10.38 21.86
N LEU A 117 -2.80 9.47 22.06
CA LEU A 117 -2.92 8.34 22.98
C LEU A 117 -3.13 8.81 24.42
N GLN A 118 -2.33 9.76 24.88
CA GLN A 118 -2.52 10.37 26.20
C GLN A 118 -3.92 10.97 26.33
N SER A 119 -4.35 11.79 25.37
CA SER A 119 -5.68 12.39 25.37
C SER A 119 -6.80 11.34 25.43
N ILE A 120 -6.68 10.24 24.68
CA ILE A 120 -7.64 9.13 24.70
C ILE A 120 -7.62 8.42 26.05
N SER A 121 -6.45 8.14 26.63
CA SER A 121 -6.34 7.52 27.95
C SER A 121 -6.96 8.40 29.03
N TYR A 122 -6.63 9.69 29.06
CA TYR A 122 -7.24 10.63 30.01
C TYR A 122 -8.76 10.69 29.84
N PHE A 123 -9.25 10.75 28.61
CA PHE A 123 -10.69 10.76 28.33
C PHE A 123 -11.38 9.44 28.73
N CYS A 124 -10.73 8.29 28.54
CA CYS A 124 -11.28 6.98 28.89
C CYS A 124 -11.36 6.76 30.41
N LEU A 125 -10.30 7.16 31.15
CA LEU A 125 -10.32 7.15 32.62
C LEU A 125 -11.34 8.14 33.18
N HIS A 126 -11.43 9.34 32.62
CA HIS A 126 -12.39 10.36 33.03
C HIS A 126 -13.82 9.93 32.74
N CYS A 127 -14.12 9.44 31.54
CA CYS A 127 -15.44 8.91 31.20
C CYS A 127 -15.84 7.74 32.11
N SER A 128 -14.92 6.82 32.41
CA SER A 128 -15.17 5.69 33.32
C SER A 128 -15.44 6.15 34.75
N TYR A 129 -14.68 7.13 35.25
CA TYR A 129 -14.89 7.71 36.58
C TYR A 129 -16.22 8.46 36.69
N TYR A 130 -16.59 9.26 35.69
CA TYR A 130 -17.85 10.00 35.70
C TYR A 130 -19.06 9.08 35.53
N LYS A 131 -18.93 8.01 34.74
CA LYS A 131 -19.98 6.98 34.63
C LYS A 131 -20.17 6.23 35.95
N LEU A 132 -19.08 5.89 36.65
CA LEU A 132 -19.14 5.31 38.01
C LEU A 132 -19.78 6.29 39.01
N ARG A 133 -19.42 7.57 38.94
CA ARG A 133 -19.96 8.61 39.83
C ARG A 133 -21.45 8.85 39.59
N ILE A 134 -21.89 8.93 38.34
CA ILE A 134 -23.31 9.07 37.98
C ILE A 134 -24.10 7.84 38.44
N LEU A 135 -23.58 6.62 38.21
CA LEU A 135 -24.22 5.38 38.70
C LEU A 135 -24.33 5.37 40.23
N PHE A 136 -23.31 5.85 40.95
CA PHE A 136 -23.35 5.94 42.41
C PHE A 136 -24.41 6.95 42.90
N TYR A 137 -24.50 8.13 42.28
CA TYR A 137 -25.53 9.13 42.60
C TYR A 137 -26.95 8.63 42.26
N SER A 138 -27.13 7.95 41.13
CA SER A 138 -28.42 7.34 40.77
C SER A 138 -28.81 6.23 41.74
N CYS A 139 -27.86 5.40 42.20
CA CYS A 139 -28.14 4.36 43.19
C CYS A 139 -28.49 4.96 44.56
N SER A 140 -27.78 5.99 45.01
CA SER A 140 -28.10 6.71 46.25
C SER A 140 -29.44 7.45 46.18
N PHE A 141 -29.81 8.01 45.03
CA PHE A 141 -31.11 8.68 44.84
C PHE A 141 -32.28 7.69 44.77
N VAL A 142 -32.10 6.50 44.19
CA VAL A 142 -33.10 5.42 44.21
C VAL A 142 -33.26 4.83 45.63
N SER A 143 -32.18 4.74 46.40
CA SER A 143 -32.23 4.35 47.83
C SER A 143 -32.89 5.41 48.71
N PHE A 144 -32.73 6.71 48.42
CA PHE A 144 -33.40 7.79 49.16
C PHE A 144 -34.86 8.01 48.72
N GLY A 145 -35.18 7.82 47.43
CA GLY A 145 -36.54 7.97 46.89
C GLY A 145 -37.51 6.84 47.24
N ASN A 146 -37.03 5.71 47.78
CA ASN A 146 -37.85 4.67 48.40
C ASN A 146 -38.15 4.94 49.89
N PHE A 147 -37.68 6.07 50.43
CA PHE A 147 -37.94 6.54 51.79
C PHE A 147 -38.83 7.79 51.77
N GLN A 148 -39.97 7.71 51.09
CA GLN A 148 -41.07 8.64 51.30
C GLN A 148 -42.40 7.90 51.19
N CYS A 149 -42.77 7.26 52.31
CA CYS A 149 -44.18 7.09 52.71
C CYS A 149 -44.59 8.32 53.51
#